data_AF-A0A7V0JX55-F1
#
_entry.id   AF-A0A7V0JX55-F1
#
_cell.length_a   1.000
_cell.length_b   1.000
_cell.length_c   1.000
_cell.angle_alpha   90.00
_cell.angle_beta   90.00
_cell.angle_gamma   90.00
#
_symmetry.space_group_name_H-M   'P 1'
#
loop_
_entity.id
_entity.type
_entity.pdbx_description
1 polymer ?
#
loop_
_entity_poly.entity_id
_entity_poly.type
_entity_poly.pdbx_seq_one_letter_code
_entity_poly.pdbx_strand_id
1 'polypeptide(L)'
;IAVVVNPDNPVDKLSIPELRDIFSGKIRNWKYFGGRDEEIVILSREVSSGTHIYFKEHVLRMGRKDDKTEFSPQALLLSSSQAIVEEVAQNPSAIGYFGMGYLNPRVKALAIAREKGKDYYLPSEENVLTGKYPISRPLFLYTNGKPQGIIKLFLDFVYSPEGGEQFRKIGFIPRRVE
;
A
#
# COMPACT_ATOMS: atom_id res chain seq x y z
N ILE A 1 -2.49 1.99 -1.50
CA ILE A 1 -1.74 1.05 -0.64
C ILE A 1 -0.88 1.88 0.28
N ALA A 2 -1.00 1.69 1.60
CA ALA A 2 -0.10 2.30 2.56
C ALA A 2 1.11 1.39 2.76
N VAL A 3 2.30 1.99 2.83
CA VAL A 3 3.50 1.34 3.38
C VAL A 3 3.58 1.77 4.84
N VAL A 4 3.80 0.81 5.73
CA VAL A 4 3.74 1.02 7.16
C VAL A 4 4.96 0.44 7.86
N VAL A 5 5.30 1.07 8.97
CA VAL A 5 6.31 0.63 9.94
C VAL A 5 5.70 0.70 11.34
N ASN A 6 6.40 0.15 12.32
CA ASN A 6 6.03 0.32 13.71
C ASN A 6 6.08 1.80 14.11
N PRO A 7 5.20 2.30 15.01
CA PRO A 7 5.28 3.67 15.52
C PRO A 7 6.64 4.06 16.12
N ASP A 8 7.37 3.11 16.71
CA ASP A 8 8.70 3.34 17.32
C ASP A 8 9.84 3.35 16.31
N ASN A 9 9.57 3.00 15.04
CA ASN A 9 10.57 3.10 13.99
C ASN A 9 10.76 4.58 13.63
N PRO A 10 11.96 5.17 13.70
CA PRO A 10 12.17 6.61 13.49
C PRO A 10 12.04 7.05 12.02
N VAL A 11 11.94 6.12 11.05
CA VAL A 11 11.78 6.48 9.64
C VAL A 11 10.35 6.95 9.38
N ASP A 12 10.21 8.11 8.73
CA ASP A 12 8.89 8.71 8.42
C ASP A 12 8.58 8.74 6.92
N LYS A 13 9.60 8.60 6.07
CA LYS A 13 9.45 8.77 4.62
C LYS A 13 10.45 7.93 3.84
N LEU A 14 10.01 7.45 2.67
CA LEU A 14 10.81 6.69 1.72
C LEU A 14 10.37 7.00 0.29
N SER A 15 11.27 6.90 -0.68
CA SER A 15 10.95 6.99 -2.10
C SER A 15 10.71 5.60 -2.71
N ILE A 16 10.04 5.52 -3.87
CA ILE A 16 9.83 4.25 -4.58
C ILE A 16 11.16 3.49 -4.84
N PRO A 17 12.27 4.13 -5.28
CA PRO A 17 13.55 3.46 -5.42
C PRO A 17 14.08 2.87 -4.10
N GLU A 18 13.89 3.57 -2.98
CA GLU A 18 14.31 3.08 -1.65
C GLU A 18 13.44 1.90 -1.20
N LEU A 19 12.13 1.97 -1.43
CA LEU A 19 11.23 0.84 -1.20
C LEU A 19 11.63 -0.37 -2.06
N ARG A 20 11.97 -0.18 -3.34
CA ARG A 20 12.49 -1.26 -4.18
C ARG A 20 13.74 -1.89 -3.58
N ASP A 21 14.71 -1.07 -3.16
CA ASP A 21 15.97 -1.56 -2.59
C ASP A 21 15.73 -2.33 -1.28
N ILE A 22 14.78 -1.89 -0.45
CA ILE A 22 14.36 -2.62 0.76
C ILE A 22 13.65 -3.93 0.40
N PHE A 23 12.56 -3.88 -0.36
CA PHE A 23 11.70 -5.04 -0.60
C PHE A 23 12.35 -6.11 -1.51
N SER A 24 13.37 -5.76 -2.29
CA SER A 24 14.22 -6.73 -3.01
C SER A 24 15.31 -7.34 -2.12
N GLY A 25 15.55 -6.79 -0.93
CA GLY A 25 16.59 -7.21 0.00
C GLY A 25 17.99 -6.69 -0.34
N LYS A 26 18.11 -5.75 -1.28
CA LYS A 26 19.38 -5.10 -1.64
C LYS A 26 19.92 -4.23 -0.50
N ILE A 27 19.03 -3.52 0.20
CA ILE A 27 19.35 -2.81 1.44
C ILE A 27 18.54 -3.45 2.57
N ARG A 28 19.23 -3.84 3.63
CA ARG A 28 18.65 -4.67 4.71
C ARG A 28 18.74 -4.05 6.09
N ASN A 29 19.13 -2.78 6.21
CA ASN A 29 19.32 -2.16 7.52
C ASN A 29 18.75 -0.74 7.55
N TRP A 30 18.05 -0.42 8.63
CA TRP A 30 17.38 0.86 8.80
C TRP A 30 18.31 2.06 8.86
N LYS A 31 19.59 1.89 9.24
CA LYS A 31 20.56 2.98 9.34
C LYS A 31 20.78 3.74 8.02
N TYR A 32 20.57 3.07 6.88
CA TYR A 32 20.69 3.69 5.56
C TYR A 32 19.53 4.66 5.25
N PHE A 33 18.47 4.65 6.06
CA PHE A 33 17.27 5.48 5.91
C PHE A 33 17.04 6.41 7.12
N GLY A 34 18.08 6.62 7.94
CA GLY A 34 17.99 7.44 9.15
C GLY A 34 17.37 6.72 10.36
N GLY A 35 17.26 5.39 10.30
CA GLY A 35 16.81 4.57 11.41
C GLY A 35 17.91 3.97 12.28
N ARG A 36 17.51 3.07 13.18
CA ARG A 36 18.43 2.35 14.07
C ARG A 36 19.33 1.41 13.25
N ASP A 37 20.48 1.03 13.81
CA ASP A 37 21.33 -0.02 13.21
C ASP A 37 20.72 -1.40 13.48
N GLU A 38 19.61 -1.68 12.78
CA GLU A 38 18.80 -2.88 12.92
C GLU A 38 18.47 -3.46 11.54
N GLU A 39 18.44 -4.78 11.44
CA GLU A 39 18.01 -5.47 10.23
C GLU A 39 16.53 -5.20 9.92
N ILE A 40 16.20 -4.97 8.66
CA ILE A 40 14.83 -4.73 8.20
C ILE A 40 14.10 -6.07 8.08
N VAL A 41 12.99 -6.21 8.80
CA VAL A 41 12.07 -7.35 8.63
C VAL A 41 11.03 -7.00 7.56
N ILE A 42 11.12 -7.66 6.41
CA ILE A 42 10.26 -7.38 5.25
C ILE A 42 9.00 -8.23 5.33
N LEU A 43 7.84 -7.59 5.35
CA LEU A 43 6.54 -8.27 5.33
C LEU A 43 5.84 -8.05 3.99
N SER A 44 5.36 -9.11 3.39
CA SER A 44 4.65 -9.07 2.12
C SER A 44 3.38 -9.90 2.21
N ARG A 45 2.38 -9.59 1.38
CA ARG A 45 1.24 -10.49 1.19
C ARG A 45 1.69 -11.74 0.43
N GLU A 46 0.99 -12.85 0.63
CA GLU A 46 1.14 -14.05 -0.19
C GLU A 46 1.04 -13.76 -1.70
N VAL A 47 1.69 -14.60 -2.52
CA VAL A 47 1.87 -14.36 -3.97
C VAL A 47 0.55 -14.33 -4.77
N SER A 48 -0.51 -14.94 -4.25
CA SER A 48 -1.86 -14.91 -4.80
C SER A 48 -2.59 -13.58 -4.56
N SER A 49 -2.06 -12.71 -3.71
CA SER A 49 -2.68 -11.43 -3.40
C SER A 49 -2.54 -10.43 -4.55
N GLY A 50 -3.65 -9.86 -5.01
CA GLY A 50 -3.62 -8.74 -5.95
C GLY A 50 -2.83 -7.52 -5.44
N THR A 51 -2.72 -7.36 -4.11
CA THR A 51 -1.87 -6.32 -3.51
C THR A 51 -0.39 -6.66 -3.66
N HIS A 52 0.00 -7.93 -3.50
CA HIS A 52 1.35 -8.40 -3.78
C HIS A 52 1.74 -8.16 -5.24
N ILE A 53 0.88 -8.58 -6.17
CA ILE A 53 1.12 -8.43 -7.61
C ILE A 53 1.31 -6.95 -7.96
N TYR A 54 0.39 -6.09 -7.54
CA TYR A 54 0.49 -4.66 -7.82
C TYR A 54 1.75 -4.03 -7.21
N PHE A 55 2.07 -4.35 -5.95
CA PHE A 55 3.27 -3.80 -5.29
C PHE A 55 4.54 -4.27 -5.98
N LYS A 56 4.60 -5.54 -6.43
CA LYS A 56 5.69 -6.04 -7.25
C LYS A 56 5.85 -5.24 -8.53
N GLU A 57 4.78 -5.06 -9.28
CA GLU A 57 4.83 -4.39 -10.58
C GLU A 57 5.16 -2.90 -10.46
N HIS A 58 4.58 -2.20 -9.49
CA HIS A 58 4.64 -0.74 -9.42
C HIS A 58 5.74 -0.22 -8.49
N VAL A 59 6.15 -1.00 -7.49
CA VAL A 59 7.22 -0.61 -6.56
C VAL A 59 8.51 -1.34 -6.89
N LEU A 60 8.52 -2.68 -6.84
CA LEU A 60 9.77 -3.42 -7.07
C LEU A 60 10.26 -3.28 -8.51
N ARG A 61 9.38 -3.46 -9.49
CA ARG A 61 9.70 -3.34 -10.92
C ARG A 61 9.53 -1.91 -11.44
N MET A 62 9.05 -0.99 -10.59
CA MET A 62 8.88 0.44 -10.91
C MET A 62 8.13 0.68 -12.24
N GLY A 63 7.13 -0.16 -12.56
CA GLY A 63 6.33 -0.06 -13.78
C GLY A 63 7.05 -0.54 -15.06
N ARG A 64 8.26 -1.08 -14.97
CA ARG A 64 9.04 -1.57 -16.12
C ARG A 64 8.66 -3.02 -16.42
N LYS A 65 8.21 -3.29 -17.64
CA LYS A 65 7.68 -4.61 -18.06
C LYS A 65 8.76 -5.68 -18.20
N ASP A 66 9.97 -5.28 -18.54
CA ASP A 66 11.16 -6.12 -18.72
C ASP A 66 11.91 -6.38 -17.42
N ASP A 67 11.58 -5.64 -16.36
CA ASP A 67 12.21 -5.78 -15.05
C ASP A 67 11.71 -7.05 -14.35
N LYS A 68 12.67 -7.90 -13.96
CA LYS A 68 12.42 -9.19 -13.32
C LYS A 68 12.69 -9.17 -11.82
N THR A 69 12.81 -7.99 -11.21
CA THR A 69 13.03 -7.86 -9.77
C THR A 69 11.87 -8.54 -9.02
N GLU A 70 12.24 -9.41 -8.09
CA GLU A 70 11.34 -10.12 -7.19
C GLU A 70 11.54 -9.63 -5.75
N PHE A 71 10.57 -9.96 -4.89
CA PHE A 71 10.74 -9.74 -3.46
C PHE A 71 11.94 -10.50 -2.92
N SER A 72 12.54 -9.97 -1.86
CA SER A 72 13.57 -10.65 -1.10
C SER A 72 13.09 -12.07 -0.74
N PRO A 73 13.94 -13.10 -0.88
CA PRO A 73 13.61 -14.45 -0.41
C PRO A 73 13.47 -14.53 1.11
N GLN A 74 13.88 -13.49 1.85
CA GLN A 74 13.66 -13.36 3.30
C GLN A 74 12.37 -12.64 3.66
N ALA A 75 11.58 -12.16 2.69
CA ALA A 75 10.31 -11.54 2.97
C ALA A 75 9.34 -12.56 3.59
N LEU A 76 8.77 -12.22 4.75
CA LEU A 76 7.77 -13.02 5.42
C LEU A 76 6.43 -12.84 4.68
N LEU A 77 5.91 -13.92 4.11
CA LEU A 77 4.65 -13.92 3.39
C LEU A 77 3.49 -14.16 4.35
N LEU A 78 2.61 -13.17 4.47
CA LEU A 78 1.45 -13.21 5.37
C LEU A 78 0.14 -13.32 4.58
N SER A 79 -0.77 -14.16 5.09
CA SER A 79 -2.04 -14.49 4.43
C SER A 79 -3.03 -13.32 4.39
N SER A 80 -2.94 -12.36 5.32
CA SER A 80 -3.88 -11.24 5.43
C SER A 80 -3.20 -9.89 5.67
N SER A 81 -3.91 -8.81 5.33
CA SER A 81 -3.47 -7.45 5.69
C SER A 81 -3.47 -7.23 7.21
N GLN A 82 -4.38 -7.90 7.93
CA GLN A 82 -4.46 -7.83 9.38
C GLN A 82 -3.23 -8.47 10.05
N ALA A 83 -2.72 -9.59 9.51
CA ALA A 83 -1.49 -10.20 10.00
C ALA A 83 -0.28 -9.26 9.83
N ILE A 84 -0.22 -8.50 8.73
CA ILE A 84 0.81 -7.46 8.56
C ILE A 84 0.66 -6.36 9.62
N VAL A 85 -0.57 -5.90 9.90
CA VAL A 85 -0.81 -4.91 10.97
C VAL A 85 -0.29 -5.41 12.32
N GLU A 86 -0.58 -6.66 12.67
CA GLU A 86 -0.21 -7.26 13.95
C GLU A 86 1.30 -7.40 14.10
N GLU A 87 1.98 -7.91 13.07
CA GLU A 87 3.44 -8.05 13.08
C GLU A 87 4.13 -6.67 13.14
N VAL A 88 3.69 -5.70 12.32
CA VAL A 88 4.27 -4.34 12.34
C VAL A 88 4.07 -3.67 13.69
N ALA A 89 2.91 -3.85 14.34
CA ALA A 89 2.64 -3.26 15.65
C ALA A 89 3.54 -3.81 16.76
N GLN A 90 4.05 -5.04 16.62
CA GLN A 90 4.88 -5.70 17.64
C GLN A 90 6.38 -5.67 17.31
N ASN A 91 6.75 -5.31 16.08
CA ASN A 91 8.13 -5.40 15.60
C ASN A 91 8.65 -4.04 15.10
N PRO A 92 9.44 -3.30 15.91
CA PRO A 92 10.03 -2.01 15.53
C PRO A 92 10.86 -2.03 14.24
N SER A 93 11.40 -3.19 13.89
CA SER A 93 12.26 -3.37 12.72
C SER A 93 11.48 -3.78 11.46
N ALA A 94 10.15 -4.00 11.56
CA ALA A 94 9.33 -4.44 10.45
C ALA A 94 8.85 -3.31 9.52
N ILE A 95 8.79 -3.63 8.23
CA ILE A 95 8.12 -2.85 7.18
C ILE A 95 7.13 -3.74 6.45
N GLY A 96 5.91 -3.23 6.23
CA GLY A 96 4.87 -3.92 5.50
C GLY A 96 4.04 -2.99 4.63
N TYR A 97 3.09 -3.56 3.88
CA TYR A 97 2.16 -2.78 3.07
C TYR A 97 0.79 -3.44 2.98
N PHE A 98 -0.26 -2.62 2.87
CA PHE A 98 -1.64 -3.09 2.70
C PHE A 98 -2.57 -2.01 2.14
N GLY A 99 -3.83 -2.36 1.87
CA GLY A 99 -4.87 -1.41 1.48
C GLY A 99 -5.17 -0.40 2.60
N MET A 100 -5.41 0.87 2.26
CA MET A 100 -5.56 1.96 3.25
C MET A 100 -6.66 1.72 4.29
N GLY A 101 -7.70 0.95 3.97
CA GLY A 101 -8.75 0.56 4.92
C GLY A 101 -8.29 -0.27 6.13
N TYR A 102 -7.04 -0.76 6.14
CA TYR A 102 -6.44 -1.45 7.29
C TYR A 102 -5.59 -0.53 8.18
N LEU A 103 -5.39 0.74 7.79
CA LEU A 103 -4.67 1.70 8.63
C LEU A 103 -5.42 1.92 9.94
N ASN A 104 -4.67 1.92 11.04
CA ASN A 104 -5.16 2.17 12.39
C ASN A 104 -4.00 2.68 13.26
N PRO A 105 -4.27 3.20 14.47
CA PRO A 105 -3.24 3.82 15.33
C PRO A 105 -2.10 2.90 15.79
N ARG A 106 -2.19 1.57 15.63
CA ARG A 106 -1.14 0.63 16.04
C ARG A 106 0.07 0.61 15.08
N VAL A 107 -0.04 1.27 13.94
CA VAL A 107 1.01 1.31 12.91
C VAL A 107 1.21 2.74 12.41
N LYS A 108 2.41 3.04 11.91
CA LYS A 108 2.74 4.33 11.32
C LYS A 108 2.85 4.21 9.80
N ALA A 109 2.08 5.01 9.09
CA ALA A 109 2.19 5.12 7.63
C ALA A 109 3.39 5.99 7.23
N LEU A 110 4.16 5.54 6.25
CA LEU A 110 5.26 6.31 5.68
C LEU A 110 4.76 7.25 4.59
N ALA A 111 5.33 8.46 4.53
CA ALA A 111 5.16 9.36 3.39
C ALA A 111 6.01 8.88 2.22
N ILE A 112 5.42 8.77 1.02
CA ILE A 112 6.09 8.19 -0.15
C ILE A 112 6.31 9.23 -1.25
N ALA A 113 7.53 9.27 -1.78
CA ALA A 113 7.88 10.04 -2.98
C ALA A 113 8.05 9.12 -4.20
N ARG A 114 7.74 9.63 -5.40
CA ARG A 114 7.98 8.91 -6.66
C ARG A 114 9.45 8.63 -6.91
N GLU A 115 10.31 9.59 -6.56
CA GLU A 115 11.75 9.53 -6.73
C GLU A 115 12.44 10.17 -5.52
N LYS A 116 13.73 9.87 -5.34
CA LYS A 116 14.53 10.46 -4.28
C LYS A 116 14.64 11.98 -4.47
N GLY A 117 14.44 12.74 -3.40
CA GLY A 117 14.53 14.21 -3.42
C GLY A 117 13.30 14.93 -3.99
N LYS A 118 12.21 14.21 -4.28
CA LYS A 118 10.90 14.80 -4.62
C LYS A 118 10.03 14.94 -3.37
N ASP A 119 8.86 15.55 -3.55
CA ASP A 119 7.86 15.67 -2.50
C ASP A 119 7.37 14.30 -2.03
N TYR A 120 7.19 14.17 -0.73
CA TYR A 120 6.70 12.97 -0.07
C TYR A 120 5.25 13.21 0.36
N TYR A 121 4.40 12.23 0.06
CA TYR A 121 2.97 12.33 0.34
C TYR A 121 2.53 11.18 1.25
N LEU A 122 1.76 11.49 2.28
CA LEU A 122 1.07 10.46 3.08
C LEU A 122 -0.07 9.83 2.27
N PRO A 123 -0.44 8.57 2.56
CA PRO A 123 -1.61 7.92 1.97
C PRO A 123 -2.90 8.53 2.54
N SER A 124 -3.32 9.67 2.00
CA SER A 124 -4.57 10.35 2.33
C SER A 124 -5.54 10.33 1.15
N GLU A 125 -6.82 10.55 1.42
CA GLU A 125 -7.84 10.67 0.37
C GLU A 125 -7.49 11.76 -0.65
N GLU A 126 -7.11 12.95 -0.18
CA GLU A 126 -6.69 14.05 -1.04
C GLU A 126 -5.49 13.68 -1.92
N ASN A 127 -4.43 13.12 -1.33
CA ASN A 127 -3.21 12.81 -2.08
C ASN A 127 -3.42 11.69 -3.11
N VAL A 128 -4.32 10.75 -2.82
CA VAL A 128 -4.67 9.69 -3.77
C VAL A 128 -5.57 10.21 -4.89
N LEU A 129 -6.60 11.01 -4.58
CA LEU A 129 -7.50 11.58 -5.60
C LEU A 129 -6.79 12.56 -6.53
N THR A 130 -5.78 13.27 -6.04
CA THR A 130 -4.96 14.20 -6.84
C THR A 130 -3.79 13.52 -7.55
N GLY A 131 -3.56 12.22 -7.32
CA GLY A 131 -2.44 11.47 -7.91
C GLY A 131 -1.07 11.81 -7.35
N LYS A 132 -0.99 12.63 -6.29
CA LYS A 132 0.24 12.98 -5.58
C LYS A 132 0.85 11.76 -4.89
N TYR A 133 0.04 10.94 -4.22
CA TYR A 133 0.49 9.69 -3.60
C TYR A 133 0.74 8.62 -4.67
N PRO A 134 1.95 8.02 -4.74
CA PRO A 134 2.33 7.23 -5.92
C PRO A 134 1.88 5.77 -5.91
N ILE A 135 1.42 5.24 -4.76
CA ILE A 135 1.07 3.81 -4.63
C ILE A 135 -0.45 3.65 -4.51
N SER A 136 -1.17 4.03 -5.55
CA SER A 136 -2.63 3.95 -5.62
C SER A 136 -3.12 3.32 -6.92
N ARG A 137 -4.19 2.52 -6.82
CA ARG A 137 -4.88 1.94 -7.98
C ARG A 137 -6.39 2.09 -7.82
N PRO A 138 -7.13 2.27 -8.92
CA PRO A 138 -8.57 2.07 -8.91
C PRO A 138 -8.91 0.61 -8.60
N LEU A 139 -10.10 0.41 -8.03
CA LEU A 139 -10.76 -0.89 -7.96
C LEU A 139 -11.90 -0.89 -8.97
N PHE A 140 -12.05 -2.00 -9.68
CA PHE A 140 -13.04 -2.13 -10.75
C PHE A 140 -14.08 -3.19 -10.37
N LEU A 141 -15.34 -2.89 -10.70
CA LEU A 141 -16.42 -3.85 -10.72
C LEU A 141 -16.72 -4.19 -12.19
N TYR A 142 -16.77 -5.48 -12.50
CA TYR A 142 -17.02 -5.95 -13.87
C TYR A 142 -18.39 -6.62 -13.94
N THR A 143 -19.19 -6.28 -14.94
CA THR A 143 -20.48 -6.92 -15.25
C THR A 143 -20.46 -7.51 -16.66
N ASN A 144 -21.14 -8.64 -16.85
CA ASN A 144 -21.34 -9.20 -18.19
C ASN A 144 -22.49 -8.45 -18.89
N GLY A 145 -22.14 -7.42 -19.67
CA GLY A 145 -23.11 -6.54 -20.31
C GLY A 145 -23.68 -5.47 -19.36
N LYS A 146 -24.77 -4.82 -19.80
CA LYS A 146 -25.40 -3.72 -19.06
C LYS A 146 -26.10 -4.26 -17.80
N PRO A 147 -25.81 -3.73 -16.60
CA PRO A 147 -26.42 -4.21 -15.36
C PRO A 147 -27.93 -3.96 -15.34
N GLN A 148 -28.69 -4.93 -14.85
CA GLN A 148 -30.14 -4.88 -14.69
C GLN A 148 -30.55 -5.42 -13.32
N GLY A 149 -31.80 -5.17 -12.92
CA GLY A 149 -32.37 -5.67 -11.67
C GLY A 149 -31.49 -5.36 -10.45
N ILE A 150 -31.24 -6.39 -9.64
CA ILE A 150 -30.47 -6.27 -8.40
C ILE A 150 -29.02 -5.80 -8.62
N ILE A 151 -28.40 -6.17 -9.74
CA ILE A 151 -27.03 -5.75 -10.06
C ILE A 151 -27.00 -4.25 -10.31
N LYS A 152 -28.00 -3.72 -11.03
CA LYS A 152 -28.11 -2.27 -11.24
C LYS A 152 -28.33 -1.55 -9.90
N LEU A 153 -29.26 -2.02 -9.07
CA LEU A 153 -29.54 -1.42 -7.77
C LEU A 153 -28.29 -1.39 -6.86
N PHE A 154 -27.53 -2.48 -6.85
CA PHE A 154 -26.28 -2.54 -6.09
C PHE A 154 -25.24 -1.54 -6.62
N LEU A 155 -25.07 -1.45 -7.93
CA LEU A 155 -24.13 -0.48 -8.52
C LEU A 155 -24.58 0.97 -8.29
N ASP A 156 -25.89 1.25 -8.43
CA ASP A 156 -26.45 2.57 -8.13
C ASP A 156 -26.14 2.97 -6.67
N PHE A 157 -26.28 2.06 -5.71
CA PHE A 157 -25.87 2.28 -4.32
C PHE A 157 -24.36 2.51 -4.17
N VAL A 158 -23.54 1.67 -4.80
CA VAL A 158 -22.06 1.81 -4.76
C VAL A 158 -21.62 3.19 -5.27
N TYR A 159 -22.31 3.74 -6.27
CA TYR A 159 -22.00 5.05 -6.84
C TYR A 159 -22.78 6.21 -6.21
N SER A 160 -23.67 5.95 -5.24
CA SER A 160 -24.44 7.01 -4.58
C SER A 160 -23.61 7.73 -3.51
N PRO A 161 -24.04 8.92 -3.05
CA PRO A 161 -23.43 9.58 -1.90
C PRO A 161 -23.37 8.67 -0.67
N GLU A 162 -24.43 7.91 -0.41
CA GLU A 162 -24.51 6.97 0.71
C GLU A 162 -23.46 5.85 0.60
N GLY A 163 -23.28 5.26 -0.59
CA GLY A 163 -22.22 4.29 -0.83
C GLY A 163 -20.82 4.91 -0.63
N GLY A 164 -20.64 6.15 -1.08
CA GLY A 164 -19.43 6.92 -0.87
C GLY A 164 -19.08 7.12 0.62
N GLU A 165 -20.07 7.44 1.45
CA GLU A 165 -19.91 7.52 2.91
C GLU A 165 -19.46 6.18 3.51
N GLN A 166 -20.03 5.06 3.04
CA GLN A 166 -19.62 3.74 3.53
C GLN A 166 -18.16 3.45 3.18
N PHE A 167 -17.72 3.75 1.96
CA PHE A 167 -16.31 3.57 1.59
C PHE A 167 -15.37 4.39 2.46
N ARG A 168 -15.69 5.66 2.72
CA ARG A 168 -14.87 6.51 3.59
C ARG A 168 -14.78 5.96 5.01
N LYS A 169 -15.88 5.44 5.57
CA LYS A 169 -15.90 4.81 6.91
C LYS A 169 -14.97 3.62 7.04
N ILE A 170 -14.81 2.82 5.97
CA ILE A 170 -13.90 1.67 5.95
C ILE A 170 -12.53 2.00 5.34
N GLY A 171 -12.19 3.29 5.20
CA GLY A 171 -10.89 3.77 4.73
C GLY A 171 -10.60 3.53 3.24
N PHE A 172 -11.65 3.35 2.43
CA PHE A 172 -11.58 3.37 0.98
C PHE A 172 -11.98 4.74 0.44
N ILE A 173 -11.42 5.08 -0.71
CA ILE A 173 -11.63 6.36 -1.34
C ILE A 173 -12.73 6.21 -2.39
N PRO A 174 -13.88 6.89 -2.24
CA PRO A 174 -14.93 6.82 -3.23
C PRO A 174 -14.48 7.47 -4.54
N ARG A 175 -15.00 6.99 -5.65
CA ARG A 175 -14.81 7.65 -6.94
C ARG A 175 -15.42 9.06 -6.87
N ARG A 176 -14.74 10.06 -7.43
CA ARG A 176 -15.39 11.36 -7.69
C ARG A 176 -16.55 11.15 -8.65
N VAL A 177 -17.75 11.48 -8.21
CA VAL A 177 -18.88 11.69 -9.12
C VAL A 177 -18.60 13.05 -9.76
N GLU A 178 -18.25 13.04 -11.05
CA GLU A 178 -18.24 14.27 -11.88
C GLU A 178 -19.66 14.62 -12.30
#